data_AF-R7YHM8-F1
#
_entry.id   AF-R7YHM8-F1
#
_cell.length_a   1.000
_cell.length_b   1.000
_cell.length_c   1.000
_cell.angle_alpha   90.00
_cell.angle_beta   90.00
_cell.angle_gamma   90.00
#
_symmetry.space_group_name_H-M   'P 1'
#
loop_
_entity.id
_entity.type
_entity.pdbx_description
1 polymer ?
#
loop_
_entity_poly.entity_id
_entity_poly.type
_entity_poly.pdbx_seq_one_letter_code
_entity_poly.pdbx_strand_id
1 'polypeptide(L)'
;MIFVSSEDVADPKITISDFGEAFFDNEEEHTTLRAPITLLPPEFFFHERLGPAVDVWTLGCTLCEILGERHLFEGFMPDQDDIIAKILSTLGDLPKRWWEQREHRNDFLKMIHGKKTRNEIIRHTRDPCEPEDEELAEKLQIDLQKDNEIGEARVQRLRDQALIQGTPEFNALRDRNAEIKHNNDSLKAKRLRKGIQLPFTVKRFFKHTPIVRQRDKPKTRGKSKGKSKSKGGLDGYHYANRILRGMLIPYYQAVQAEHPNKEVYLTLNNSGVHDYTLRIYKDVLEEAGVKIADWPALSPDLHSIKQCFNALKDYTVLERWTSSSQEAKDEAKDLITKSWKHNCR
;
A
#
# COMPACT_ATOMS: atom_id res chain seq x y z
N MET A 1 1.70 -1.86 26.56
CA MET A 1 3.06 -2.25 26.11
C MET A 1 3.85 -0.96 26.02
N ILE A 2 4.99 -0.86 26.72
CA ILE A 2 5.85 0.33 26.69
C ILE A 2 6.84 0.11 25.55
N PHE A 3 6.81 0.98 24.54
CA PHE A 3 7.70 0.88 23.38
C PHE A 3 9.01 1.62 23.65
N VAL A 4 10.12 1.05 23.17
CA VAL A 4 11.49 1.50 23.37
C VAL A 4 12.12 1.66 21.99
N SER A 5 12.93 2.71 21.77
CA SER A 5 13.63 2.92 20.50
C SER A 5 14.48 1.69 20.17
N SER A 6 14.59 1.30 18.89
CA SER A 6 15.46 0.18 18.49
C SER A 6 16.93 0.42 18.87
N GLU A 7 17.35 1.68 18.97
CA GLU A 7 18.69 2.09 19.43
C GLU A 7 18.90 1.85 20.94
N ASP A 8 17.81 1.80 21.70
CA ASP A 8 17.79 1.60 23.15
C ASP A 8 17.54 0.12 23.54
N VAL A 9 17.36 -0.77 22.55
CA VAL A 9 17.18 -2.21 22.78
C VAL A 9 18.54 -2.92 22.84
N ALA A 10 18.99 -3.18 24.07
CA ALA A 10 20.12 -4.09 24.30
C ALA A 10 19.65 -5.56 24.19
N ASP A 11 20.39 -6.36 23.42
CA ASP A 11 20.17 -7.81 23.23
C ASP A 11 18.74 -8.18 22.77
N PRO A 12 18.33 -7.77 21.54
CA PRO A 12 16.99 -8.03 21.05
C PRO A 12 16.74 -9.52 20.85
N LYS A 13 15.66 -10.03 21.45
CA LYS A 13 15.13 -11.36 21.13
C LYS A 13 14.31 -11.28 19.85
N ILE A 14 14.86 -11.83 18.76
CA ILE A 14 14.21 -11.85 17.45
C ILE A 14 13.42 -13.16 17.30
N THR A 15 12.19 -13.06 16.78
CA THR A 15 11.35 -14.21 16.44
C THR A 15 10.86 -14.04 15.00
N ILE A 16 10.88 -15.12 14.21
CA ILE A 16 10.32 -15.14 12.86
C ILE A 16 8.82 -15.42 12.95
N SER A 17 8.02 -14.65 12.22
CA SER A 17 6.57 -14.78 12.16
C SER A 17 6.09 -14.74 10.70
N ASP A 18 4.80 -15.01 10.50
CA ASP A 18 4.14 -15.00 9.18
C ASP A 18 4.57 -16.14 8.25
N PHE A 19 4.16 -17.36 8.60
CA PHE A 19 4.36 -18.58 7.82
C PHE A 19 3.27 -18.80 6.77
N GLY A 20 2.52 -17.75 6.36
CA GLY A 20 1.40 -17.88 5.42
C GLY A 20 1.78 -18.34 4.02
N GLU A 21 3.05 -18.16 3.64
CA GLU A 21 3.63 -18.60 2.36
C GLU A 21 4.76 -19.63 2.56
N ALA A 22 4.85 -20.24 3.75
CA ALA A 22 5.84 -21.28 4.02
C ALA A 22 5.42 -22.63 3.39
N PHE A 23 6.39 -23.39 2.93
CA PHE A 23 6.18 -24.71 2.32
C PHE A 23 7.22 -25.73 2.80
N PHE A 24 6.89 -27.02 2.68
CA PHE A 24 7.82 -28.09 3.01
C PHE A 24 8.71 -28.44 1.81
N ASP A 25 10.00 -28.70 2.06
CA ASP A 25 11.00 -29.03 1.01
C ASP A 25 10.66 -30.32 0.22
N ASN A 26 9.83 -31.20 0.80
CA ASN A 26 9.42 -32.46 0.19
C ASN A 26 8.11 -32.38 -0.62
N GLU A 27 7.46 -31.21 -0.68
CA GLU A 27 6.30 -30.99 -1.56
C GLU A 27 6.77 -30.73 -3.00
N GLU A 28 6.05 -31.26 -3.99
CA GLU A 28 6.41 -31.10 -5.41
C GLU A 28 6.30 -29.63 -5.85
N GLU A 29 7.40 -29.16 -6.47
CA GLU A 29 7.53 -27.97 -7.32
C GLU A 29 6.78 -26.69 -6.88
N HIS A 30 7.17 -26.16 -5.72
CA HIS A 30 6.97 -24.73 -5.45
C HIS A 30 7.83 -23.92 -6.42
N THR A 31 7.21 -23.42 -7.49
CA THR A 31 7.84 -22.59 -8.55
C THR A 31 7.58 -21.10 -8.35
N THR A 32 6.77 -20.73 -7.35
CA THR A 32 6.32 -19.37 -7.11
C THR A 32 6.65 -18.90 -5.69
N LEU A 33 7.28 -17.74 -5.57
CA LEU A 33 7.53 -17.06 -4.29
C LEU A 33 6.73 -15.77 -4.27
N ARG A 34 5.98 -15.54 -3.19
CA ARG A 34 5.21 -14.30 -2.99
C ARG A 34 5.98 -13.27 -2.16
N ALA A 35 7.23 -13.04 -2.54
CA ALA A 35 8.10 -12.05 -1.92
C ALA A 35 8.33 -10.83 -2.85
N PRO A 36 8.71 -9.66 -2.31
CA PRO A 36 9.14 -8.53 -3.14
C PRO A 36 10.27 -8.93 -4.09
N ILE A 37 10.20 -8.50 -5.35
CA ILE A 37 11.16 -8.89 -6.40
C ILE A 37 12.63 -8.57 -6.06
N THR A 38 12.86 -7.59 -5.20
CA THR A 38 14.19 -7.19 -4.69
C THR A 38 14.81 -8.18 -3.70
N LEU A 39 14.00 -9.08 -3.14
CA LEU A 39 14.42 -10.12 -2.19
C LEU A 39 14.40 -11.52 -2.81
N LEU A 40 13.93 -11.64 -4.06
CA LEU A 40 13.86 -12.92 -4.75
C LEU A 40 15.26 -13.41 -5.14
N PRO A 41 15.51 -14.70 -5.00
CA PRO A 41 16.82 -15.29 -5.29
C PRO A 41 17.00 -15.52 -6.79
N PRO A 42 18.24 -15.67 -7.28
CA PRO A 42 18.50 -15.88 -8.70
C PRO A 42 17.85 -17.15 -9.24
N GLU A 43 17.86 -18.26 -8.50
CA GLU A 43 17.22 -19.54 -8.88
C GLU A 43 15.73 -19.39 -9.23
N PHE A 44 15.02 -18.45 -8.58
CA PHE A 44 13.64 -18.12 -8.91
C PHE A 44 13.51 -17.58 -10.34
N PHE A 45 14.43 -16.71 -10.74
CA PHE A 45 14.45 -16.11 -12.07
C PHE A 45 14.94 -17.05 -13.18
N PHE A 46 15.59 -18.15 -12.81
CA PHE A 46 16.06 -19.20 -13.72
C PHE A 46 15.19 -20.45 -13.69
N HIS A 47 14.04 -20.40 -13.01
CA HIS A 47 13.09 -21.52 -12.90
C HIS A 47 13.75 -22.81 -12.41
N GLU A 48 14.74 -22.69 -11.52
CA GLU A 48 15.33 -23.82 -10.82
C GLU A 48 14.45 -24.20 -9.60
N ARG A 49 14.64 -25.43 -9.10
CA ARG A 49 13.96 -25.89 -7.88
C ARG A 49 14.28 -24.96 -6.71
N LEU A 50 13.25 -24.39 -6.11
CA LEU A 50 13.35 -23.61 -4.89
C LEU A 50 13.55 -24.54 -3.71
N GLY A 51 14.40 -24.15 -2.77
CA GLY A 51 14.68 -24.91 -1.56
C GLY A 51 15.14 -24.00 -0.42
N PRO A 52 15.67 -24.56 0.67
CA PRO A 52 16.06 -23.78 1.86
C PRO A 52 17.08 -22.66 1.61
N ALA A 53 17.82 -22.71 0.49
CA ALA A 53 18.75 -21.67 0.08
C ALA A 53 18.07 -20.32 -0.22
N VAL A 54 16.79 -20.33 -0.58
CA VAL A 54 15.98 -19.13 -0.82
C VAL A 54 15.93 -18.25 0.44
N ASP A 55 15.67 -18.86 1.60
CA ASP A 55 15.59 -18.13 2.87
C ASP A 55 16.94 -17.53 3.26
N VAL A 56 18.05 -18.22 2.95
CA VAL A 56 19.42 -17.72 3.19
C VAL A 56 19.69 -16.49 2.32
N TRP A 57 19.27 -16.51 1.05
CA TRP A 57 19.39 -15.36 0.16
C TRP A 57 18.58 -14.17 0.65
N THR A 58 17.30 -14.39 0.98
CA THR A 58 16.42 -13.34 1.49
C THR A 58 16.97 -12.76 2.80
N LEU A 59 17.46 -13.60 3.71
CA LEU A 59 18.12 -13.15 4.94
C LEU A 59 19.33 -12.26 4.64
N GLY A 60 20.20 -12.66 3.69
CA GLY A 60 21.34 -11.85 3.28
C GLY A 60 20.94 -10.47 2.76
N CYS A 61 19.91 -10.41 1.90
CA CYS A 61 19.37 -9.16 1.40
C CYS A 61 18.79 -8.28 2.53
N THR A 62 18.03 -8.88 3.46
CA THR A 62 17.45 -8.19 4.61
C THR A 62 18.52 -7.66 5.56
N LEU A 63 19.59 -8.42 5.82
CA LEU A 63 20.70 -7.94 6.64
C LEU A 63 21.42 -6.76 6.00
N CYS A 64 21.67 -6.80 4.70
CA CYS A 64 22.21 -5.65 3.96
C CYS A 64 21.29 -4.43 4.04
N GLU A 65 19.97 -4.62 4.01
CA GLU A 65 19.00 -3.53 4.16
C GLU A 65 19.01 -2.93 5.56
N ILE A 66 19.05 -3.78 6.59
CA ILE A 66 19.14 -3.35 7.99
C ILE A 66 20.43 -2.56 8.23
N LEU A 67 21.57 -3.04 7.72
CA LEU A 67 22.88 -2.43 7.95
C LEU A 67 23.15 -1.21 7.06
N GLY A 68 22.57 -1.17 5.86
CA GLY A 68 22.88 -0.18 4.82
C GLY A 68 21.78 0.86 4.59
N GLU A 69 20.66 0.79 5.32
CA GLU A 69 19.47 1.64 5.18
C GLU A 69 18.84 1.65 3.77
N ARG A 70 19.25 0.74 2.88
CA ARG A 70 18.76 0.61 1.50
C ARG A 70 18.77 -0.84 1.04
N HIS A 71 17.84 -1.17 0.15
CA HIS A 71 17.77 -2.51 -0.44
C HIS A 71 19.03 -2.81 -1.24
N LEU A 72 19.58 -4.04 -1.10
CA LEU A 72 20.78 -4.47 -1.83
C LEU A 72 20.60 -4.37 -3.36
N PHE A 73 19.41 -4.69 -3.85
CA PHE A 73 19.06 -4.65 -5.29
C PHE A 73 17.96 -3.61 -5.59
N GLU A 74 18.16 -2.36 -5.18
CA GLU A 74 17.18 -1.26 -5.28
C GLU A 74 16.80 -0.90 -6.73
N GLY A 75 15.51 -0.67 -7.01
CA GLY A 75 15.02 -0.12 -8.28
C GLY A 75 13.66 0.57 -8.17
N PHE A 76 13.37 1.49 -9.08
CA PHE A 76 12.03 2.08 -9.19
C PHE A 76 11.13 1.14 -9.99
N MET A 77 10.27 0.38 -9.30
CA MET A 77 9.42 -0.68 -9.88
C MET A 77 10.24 -1.65 -10.76
N PRO A 78 11.23 -2.35 -10.17
CA PRO A 78 12.16 -3.15 -10.95
C PRO A 78 11.45 -4.36 -11.54
N ASP A 79 11.76 -4.67 -12.80
CA ASP A 79 11.41 -5.94 -13.41
C ASP A 79 12.50 -7.00 -13.15
N GLN A 80 12.25 -8.25 -13.57
CA GLN A 80 13.17 -9.37 -13.39
C GLN A 80 14.56 -9.05 -13.97
N ASP A 81 14.59 -8.41 -15.13
CA ASP A 81 15.83 -8.07 -15.81
C ASP A 81 16.63 -7.01 -15.03
N ASP A 82 15.95 -6.01 -14.48
CA ASP A 82 16.57 -4.98 -13.64
C ASP A 82 17.23 -5.57 -12.39
N ILE A 83 16.60 -6.59 -11.78
CA ILE A 83 17.14 -7.27 -10.60
C ILE A 83 18.33 -8.14 -10.98
N ILE A 84 18.24 -8.94 -12.05
CA ILE A 84 19.35 -9.78 -12.52
C ILE A 84 20.55 -8.92 -12.89
N ALA A 85 20.35 -7.78 -13.56
CA ALA A 85 21.44 -6.85 -13.90
C ALA A 85 22.15 -6.31 -12.65
N LYS A 86 21.42 -6.06 -11.56
CA LYS A 86 22.01 -5.63 -10.28
C LYS A 86 22.71 -6.75 -9.54
N ILE A 87 22.15 -7.96 -9.58
CA ILE A 87 22.81 -9.15 -9.06
C ILE A 87 24.17 -9.30 -9.74
N LEU A 88 24.20 -9.21 -11.08
CA LEU A 88 25.43 -9.25 -11.87
C LEU A 88 26.41 -8.13 -11.51
N SER A 89 25.93 -6.88 -11.41
CA SER A 89 26.81 -5.75 -11.08
C SER A 89 27.39 -5.82 -9.67
N THR A 90 26.70 -6.49 -8.75
CA THR A 90 27.05 -6.55 -7.32
C THR A 90 27.87 -7.80 -6.98
N LEU A 91 27.47 -8.96 -7.52
CA LEU A 91 28.05 -10.27 -7.19
C LEU A 91 28.94 -10.83 -8.30
N GLY A 92 28.97 -10.21 -9.48
CA GLY A 92 29.72 -10.67 -10.64
C GLY A 92 28.96 -11.67 -11.51
N ASP A 93 29.68 -12.35 -12.40
CA ASP A 93 29.08 -13.22 -13.42
C ASP A 93 28.28 -14.39 -12.85
N LEU A 94 27.15 -14.70 -13.49
CA LEU A 94 26.34 -15.87 -13.14
C LEU A 94 27.05 -17.20 -13.50
N PRO A 95 26.71 -18.31 -12.82
CA PRO A 95 27.10 -19.66 -13.22
C PRO A 95 26.80 -19.97 -14.69
N LYS A 96 27.70 -20.71 -15.36
CA LYS A 96 27.59 -21.10 -16.78
C LYS A 96 26.24 -21.72 -17.14
N ARG A 97 25.67 -22.55 -16.27
CA ARG A 97 24.36 -23.20 -16.48
C ARG A 97 23.22 -22.21 -16.73
N TRP A 98 23.24 -21.04 -16.08
CA TRP A 98 22.22 -20.00 -16.24
C TRP A 98 22.43 -19.17 -17.51
N TRP A 99 23.66 -19.11 -18.03
CA TRP A 99 23.96 -18.47 -19.31
C TRP A 99 23.42 -19.27 -20.50
N GLU A 100 23.38 -20.60 -20.39
CA GLU A 100 22.94 -21.50 -21.46
C GLU A 100 21.42 -21.59 -21.59
N GLN A 101 20.67 -21.28 -20.54
CA GLN A 101 19.19 -21.34 -20.51
C GLN A 101 18.49 -20.12 -21.13
N ARG A 102 19.18 -19.03 -21.45
CA ARG A 102 18.57 -17.81 -22.01
C ARG A 102 18.63 -17.83 -23.54
N GLU A 103 17.48 -18.00 -24.20
CA GLU A 103 17.33 -17.96 -25.68
C GLU A 103 17.76 -16.62 -26.33
N HIS A 104 17.90 -15.54 -25.54
CA HIS A 104 18.16 -14.17 -26.04
C HIS A 104 19.41 -13.51 -25.45
N ARG A 105 20.55 -14.21 -25.49
CA ARG A 105 21.87 -13.71 -25.03
C ARG A 105 22.23 -12.31 -25.58
N ASN A 106 21.86 -12.02 -26.83
CA ASN A 106 22.19 -10.76 -27.51
C ASN A 106 21.33 -9.57 -27.06
N ASP A 107 20.09 -9.81 -26.63
CA ASP A 107 19.20 -8.76 -26.13
C ASP A 107 19.49 -8.44 -24.65
N PHE A 108 19.89 -9.46 -23.89
CA PHE A 108 20.36 -9.33 -22.51
C PHE A 108 21.62 -8.45 -22.39
N LEU A 109 22.60 -8.65 -23.27
CA LEU A 109 23.80 -7.81 -23.35
C LEU A 109 23.47 -6.36 -23.74
N LYS A 110 22.50 -6.13 -24.64
CA LYS A 110 22.03 -4.77 -25.00
C LYS A 110 21.27 -4.11 -23.86
N MET A 111 20.59 -4.87 -23.02
CA MET A 111 19.80 -4.39 -21.89
C MET A 111 20.66 -4.04 -20.66
N ILE A 112 21.71 -4.82 -20.36
CA ILE A 112 22.70 -4.46 -19.32
C ILE A 112 23.37 -3.12 -19.64
N HIS A 113 23.57 -2.81 -20.92
CA HIS A 113 24.22 -1.59 -21.40
C HIS A 113 23.23 -0.51 -21.88
N GLY A 114 21.92 -0.79 -21.89
CA GLY A 114 20.89 0.03 -22.50
C GLY A 114 19.83 0.48 -21.51
N LYS A 115 19.58 1.80 -21.42
CA LYS A 115 18.53 2.35 -20.56
C LYS A 115 17.14 2.08 -21.18
N LYS A 116 16.34 1.21 -20.56
CA LYS A 116 14.91 1.05 -20.90
C LYS A 116 14.20 2.40 -20.79
N THR A 117 13.35 2.74 -21.77
CA THR A 117 12.54 3.95 -21.67
C THR A 117 11.31 3.70 -20.80
N ARG A 118 10.87 4.72 -20.05
CA ARG A 118 9.68 4.65 -19.16
C ARG A 118 8.42 4.10 -19.83
N ASN A 119 8.30 4.21 -21.16
CA ASN A 119 7.14 3.74 -21.91
C ASN A 119 7.18 2.23 -22.19
N GLU A 120 8.34 1.58 -22.20
CA GLU A 120 8.49 0.14 -22.44
C GLU A 120 8.14 -0.68 -21.19
N ILE A 121 8.49 -0.17 -20.00
CA ILE A 121 8.12 -0.73 -18.69
C ILE A 121 6.60 -0.75 -18.51
N ILE A 122 5.90 0.29 -18.99
CA ILE A 122 4.44 0.46 -18.81
C ILE A 122 3.63 -0.54 -19.65
N ARG A 123 4.18 -1.07 -20.75
CA ARG A 123 3.43 -1.97 -21.66
C ARG A 123 3.32 -3.41 -21.16
N HIS A 124 4.19 -3.83 -20.24
CA HIS A 124 4.32 -5.23 -19.84
C HIS A 124 3.63 -5.58 -18.51
N THR A 125 3.19 -4.60 -17.72
CA THR A 125 2.38 -4.85 -16.52
C THR A 125 0.90 -4.95 -16.89
N ARG A 126 0.41 -6.17 -17.19
CA ARG A 126 -1.02 -6.49 -17.06
C ARG A 126 -1.40 -6.26 -15.61
N ASP A 127 -2.50 -5.56 -15.37
CA ASP A 127 -3.06 -5.46 -14.01
C ASP A 127 -3.53 -6.87 -13.61
N PRO A 128 -2.98 -7.48 -12.55
CA PRO A 128 -3.33 -8.85 -12.13
C PRO A 128 -4.83 -9.04 -11.87
N CYS A 129 -5.56 -7.95 -11.62
CA CYS A 129 -6.99 -7.97 -11.38
C CYS A 129 -7.83 -7.85 -12.66
N GLU A 130 -7.22 -7.69 -13.84
CA GLU A 130 -7.97 -7.68 -15.10
C GLU A 130 -8.31 -9.11 -15.53
N PRO A 131 -9.57 -9.37 -15.92
CA PRO A 131 -10.06 -10.70 -16.28
C PRO A 131 -9.23 -11.34 -17.39
N GLU A 132 -9.08 -12.67 -17.29
CA GLU A 132 -8.28 -13.48 -18.21
C GLU A 132 -8.91 -13.61 -19.58
N ASP A 133 -10.23 -13.77 -19.60
CA ASP A 133 -11.09 -13.98 -20.77
C ASP A 133 -12.25 -12.96 -20.85
N GLU A 134 -13.03 -13.06 -21.93
CA GLU A 134 -14.14 -12.16 -22.25
C GLU A 134 -15.39 -12.41 -21.40
N GLU A 135 -15.67 -13.67 -21.05
CA GLU A 135 -16.82 -14.05 -20.21
C GLU A 135 -16.69 -13.46 -18.80
N LEU A 136 -15.51 -13.60 -18.19
CA LEU A 136 -15.20 -13.03 -16.88
C LEU A 136 -15.22 -11.50 -16.94
N ALA A 137 -14.85 -10.89 -18.08
CA ALA A 137 -14.93 -9.46 -18.28
C ALA A 137 -16.37 -8.93 -18.33
N GLU A 138 -17.28 -9.64 -18.99
CA GLU A 138 -18.70 -9.31 -19.03
C GLU A 138 -19.33 -9.45 -17.64
N LYS A 139 -19.06 -10.58 -16.96
CA LYS A 139 -19.54 -10.81 -15.60
C LYS A 139 -19.08 -9.71 -14.63
N LEU A 140 -17.79 -9.37 -14.68
CA LEU A 140 -17.24 -8.29 -13.86
C LEU A 140 -17.92 -6.95 -14.16
N GLN A 141 -18.21 -6.66 -15.42
CA GLN A 141 -18.90 -5.42 -15.79
C GLN A 141 -20.33 -5.36 -15.22
N ILE A 142 -21.06 -6.47 -15.25
CA ILE A 142 -22.39 -6.58 -14.66
C ILE A 142 -22.33 -6.39 -13.13
N ASP A 143 -21.38 -7.04 -12.45
CA ASP A 143 -21.24 -6.95 -11.00
C ASP A 143 -20.83 -5.55 -10.55
N LEU A 144 -19.91 -4.90 -11.28
CA LEU A 144 -19.54 -3.50 -11.04
C LEU A 144 -20.73 -2.55 -11.18
N GLN A 145 -21.57 -2.76 -12.19
CA GLN A 145 -22.76 -1.93 -12.41
C GLN A 145 -23.73 -2.06 -11.23
N LYS A 146 -24.03 -3.30 -10.80
CA LYS A 146 -24.91 -3.57 -9.65
C LYS A 146 -24.37 -2.95 -8.36
N ASP A 147 -23.09 -3.13 -8.07
CA ASP A 147 -22.48 -2.59 -6.85
C ASP A 147 -22.42 -1.05 -6.87
N ASN A 148 -22.24 -0.43 -8.04
CA ASN A 148 -22.35 1.02 -8.20
C ASN A 148 -23.77 1.50 -7.92
N GLU A 149 -24.80 0.85 -8.47
CA GLU A 149 -26.21 1.18 -8.22
C GLU A 149 -26.56 1.09 -6.73
N ILE A 150 -26.12 0.03 -6.05
CA ILE A 150 -26.28 -0.14 -4.60
C ILE A 150 -25.58 1.00 -3.86
N GLY A 151 -24.34 1.32 -4.24
CA GLY A 151 -23.56 2.39 -3.64
C GLY A 151 -24.15 3.79 -3.86
N GLU A 152 -24.78 4.03 -5.01
CA GLU A 152 -25.49 5.27 -5.32
C GLU A 152 -26.77 5.39 -4.49
N ALA A 153 -27.58 4.33 -4.44
CA ALA A 153 -28.79 4.28 -3.63
C ALA A 153 -28.48 4.51 -2.13
N ARG A 154 -27.40 3.90 -1.62
CA ARG A 154 -26.92 4.15 -0.26
C ARG A 154 -26.57 5.61 -0.03
N VAL A 155 -25.75 6.19 -0.91
CA VAL A 155 -25.35 7.59 -0.77
C VAL A 155 -26.55 8.51 -0.86
N GLN A 156 -27.56 8.18 -1.68
CA GLN A 156 -28.79 8.94 -1.73
C GLN A 156 -29.56 8.89 -0.41
N ARG A 157 -29.72 7.70 0.20
CA ARG A 157 -30.33 7.57 1.53
C ARG A 157 -29.61 8.41 2.59
N LEU A 158 -28.28 8.37 2.62
CA LEU A 158 -27.48 9.19 3.55
C LEU A 158 -27.67 10.69 3.32
N ARG A 159 -27.79 11.11 2.06
CA ARG A 159 -28.09 12.51 1.72
C ARG A 159 -29.47 12.93 2.21
N ASP A 160 -30.47 12.06 2.04
CA ASP A 160 -31.83 12.33 2.47
C ASP A 160 -31.91 12.42 4.00
N GLN A 161 -31.24 11.50 4.71
CA GLN A 161 -31.13 11.54 6.18
C GLN A 161 -30.39 12.79 6.69
N ALA A 162 -29.35 13.24 5.97
CA ALA A 162 -28.60 14.44 6.31
C ALA A 162 -29.39 15.75 6.17
N LEU A 163 -30.58 15.71 5.53
CA LEU A 163 -31.49 16.85 5.46
C LEU A 163 -32.46 16.91 6.64
N ILE A 164 -32.60 15.82 7.41
CA ILE A 164 -33.51 15.72 8.55
C ILE A 164 -32.76 16.13 9.82
N GLN A 165 -33.24 17.17 10.51
CA GLN A 165 -32.60 17.67 11.72
C GLN A 165 -32.63 16.61 12.83
N GLY A 166 -31.48 16.41 13.50
CA GLY A 166 -31.34 15.48 14.62
C GLY A 166 -30.87 14.07 14.25
N THR A 167 -30.79 13.74 12.96
CA THR A 167 -30.18 12.46 12.52
C THR A 167 -28.66 12.44 12.76
N PRO A 168 -28.06 11.25 12.91
CA PRO A 168 -26.61 11.11 12.98
C PRO A 168 -25.89 11.76 11.79
N GLU A 169 -26.45 11.63 10.58
CA GLU A 169 -25.87 12.15 9.34
C GLU A 169 -25.92 13.69 9.29
N PHE A 170 -27.02 14.29 9.77
CA PHE A 170 -27.14 15.74 9.91
C PHE A 170 -26.12 16.29 10.92
N ASN A 171 -26.02 15.64 12.08
CA ASN A 171 -25.08 16.03 13.12
C ASN A 171 -23.62 15.90 12.63
N ALA A 172 -23.28 14.79 11.95
CA ALA A 172 -21.94 14.58 11.39
C ALA A 172 -21.55 15.67 10.38
N LEU A 173 -22.46 16.07 9.48
CA LEU A 173 -22.22 17.15 8.54
C LEU A 173 -22.04 18.50 9.25
N ARG A 174 -22.91 18.79 10.23
CA ARG A 174 -22.85 20.02 11.03
C ARG A 174 -21.53 20.12 11.78
N ASP A 175 -21.15 19.06 12.48
CA ASP A 175 -19.98 19.03 13.34
C ASP A 175 -18.69 19.16 12.50
N ARG A 176 -18.64 18.50 11.33
CA ARG A 176 -17.52 18.70 10.39
C ARG A 176 -17.41 20.13 9.90
N ASN A 177 -18.53 20.78 9.56
CA ASN A 177 -18.52 22.16 9.12
C ASN A 177 -18.13 23.13 10.26
N ALA A 178 -18.53 22.84 11.49
CA ALA A 178 -18.12 23.58 12.67
C ALA A 178 -16.60 23.44 12.92
N GLU A 179 -16.05 22.24 12.79
CA GLU A 179 -14.61 21.97 12.91
C GLU A 179 -13.80 22.74 11.84
N ILE A 180 -14.27 22.74 10.59
CA ILE A 180 -13.64 23.51 9.51
C ILE A 180 -13.63 25.00 9.84
N LYS A 181 -14.75 25.53 10.36
CA LYS A 181 -14.84 26.92 10.77
C LYS A 181 -13.84 27.24 11.89
N HIS A 182 -13.80 26.43 12.94
CA HIS A 182 -12.87 26.57 14.05
C HIS A 182 -11.40 26.56 13.58
N ASN A 183 -11.04 25.62 12.72
CA ASN A 183 -9.70 25.51 12.15
C ASN A 183 -9.34 26.72 11.28
N ASN A 184 -10.28 27.21 10.46
CA ASN A 184 -10.07 28.41 9.66
C ASN A 184 -9.90 29.67 10.53
N ASP A 185 -10.67 29.81 11.60
CA ASP A 185 -10.56 30.93 12.54
C ASP A 185 -9.19 30.92 13.24
N SER A 186 -8.71 29.74 13.65
CA SER A 186 -7.36 29.54 14.20
C SER A 186 -6.25 29.90 13.20
N LEU A 187 -6.39 29.49 11.93
CA LEU A 187 -5.45 29.85 10.87
C LEU A 187 -5.43 31.36 10.59
N LYS A 188 -6.60 32.02 10.62
CA LYS A 188 -6.72 33.47 10.47
C LYS A 188 -6.04 34.21 11.61
N ALA A 189 -6.22 33.76 12.85
CA ALA A 189 -5.51 34.31 14.01
C ALA A 189 -3.98 34.21 13.85
N LYS A 190 -3.50 33.11 13.25
CA LYS A 190 -2.08 32.88 12.92
C LYS A 190 -1.61 33.55 11.62
N ARG A 191 -2.45 34.36 10.95
CA ARG A 191 -2.17 35.02 9.65
C ARG A 191 -1.77 34.06 8.51
N LEU A 192 -2.21 32.80 8.56
CA LEU A 192 -1.92 31.78 7.54
C LEU A 192 -3.04 31.71 6.48
N ARG A 193 -2.68 31.60 5.19
CA ARG A 193 -3.61 31.74 4.04
C ARG A 193 -4.26 30.44 3.52
N LYS A 194 -4.05 29.28 4.14
CA LYS A 194 -4.49 27.97 3.60
C LYS A 194 -5.58 27.30 4.47
N GLY A 195 -6.81 27.81 4.40
CA GLY A 195 -8.00 27.18 4.98
C GLY A 195 -8.94 26.60 3.91
N ILE A 196 -9.85 25.70 4.29
CA ILE A 196 -10.93 25.22 3.41
C ILE A 196 -11.97 26.33 3.31
N GLN A 197 -12.07 26.99 2.15
CA GLN A 197 -12.85 28.21 1.97
C GLN A 197 -14.37 28.03 1.99
N LEU A 198 -14.86 26.82 1.67
CA LEU A 198 -16.29 26.54 1.54
C LEU A 198 -16.70 25.37 2.43
N PRO A 199 -17.80 25.50 3.19
CA PRO A 199 -18.35 24.38 3.96
C PRO A 199 -18.71 23.22 3.02
N PHE A 200 -18.73 22.02 3.58
CA PHE A 200 -19.23 20.86 2.86
C PHE A 200 -20.74 20.96 2.69
N THR A 201 -21.19 20.83 1.45
CA THR A 201 -22.58 20.57 1.14
C THR A 201 -22.89 19.09 1.35
N VAL A 202 -24.16 18.74 1.54
CA VAL A 202 -24.63 17.34 1.65
C VAL A 202 -24.07 16.48 0.50
N LYS A 203 -24.12 16.97 -0.74
CA LYS A 203 -23.57 16.29 -1.93
C LYS A 203 -22.05 16.10 -1.88
N ARG A 204 -21.32 17.06 -1.30
CA ARG A 204 -19.85 17.02 -1.22
C ARG A 204 -19.37 16.14 -0.07
N PHE A 205 -20.13 16.09 1.02
CA PHE A 205 -19.85 15.25 2.19
C PHE A 205 -20.18 13.79 1.89
N PHE A 206 -21.39 13.52 1.41
CA PHE A 206 -21.83 12.19 0.98
C PHE A 206 -21.63 12.05 -0.53
N LYS A 207 -20.39 11.72 -0.93
CA LYS A 207 -19.99 11.55 -2.33
C LYS A 207 -19.89 10.08 -2.69
N HIS A 208 -20.69 9.64 -3.65
CA HIS A 208 -20.49 8.35 -4.31
C HIS A 208 -19.25 8.42 -5.22
N THR A 209 -18.41 7.41 -5.16
CA THR A 209 -17.25 7.25 -6.03
C THR A 209 -17.44 5.94 -6.79
N PRO A 210 -17.73 6.00 -8.10
CA PRO A 210 -18.02 4.81 -8.87
C PRO A 210 -16.77 3.94 -9.00
N ILE A 211 -16.99 2.63 -8.96
CA ILE A 211 -16.00 1.60 -9.20
C ILE A 211 -15.96 1.35 -10.70
N VAL A 212 -14.82 1.64 -11.34
CA VAL A 212 -14.66 1.54 -12.79
C VAL A 212 -13.31 0.94 -13.14
N ARG A 213 -13.26 0.14 -14.22
CA ARG A 213 -12.01 -0.39 -14.75
C ARG A 213 -11.14 0.76 -15.24
N GLN A 214 -9.83 0.60 -15.17
CA GLN A 214 -8.91 1.67 -15.53
C GLN A 214 -9.01 2.04 -17.01
N ARG A 215 -9.24 1.05 -17.88
CA ARG A 215 -9.40 1.23 -19.32
C ARG A 215 -10.68 1.99 -19.70
N ASP A 216 -11.72 1.91 -18.85
CA ASP A 216 -13.04 2.52 -19.07
C ASP A 216 -13.14 3.94 -18.49
N LYS A 217 -12.09 4.41 -17.78
CA LYS A 217 -12.08 5.78 -17.24
C LYS A 217 -12.09 6.80 -18.39
N PRO A 218 -13.02 7.77 -18.39
CA PRO A 218 -13.04 8.80 -19.41
C PRO A 218 -11.73 9.61 -19.37
N LYS A 219 -11.10 9.79 -20.55
CA LYS A 219 -9.88 10.59 -20.69
C LYS A 219 -10.20 12.05 -20.33
N THR A 220 -9.92 12.46 -19.09
CA THR A 220 -10.09 13.85 -18.68
C THR A 220 -9.08 14.74 -19.42
N ARG A 221 -9.59 15.64 -20.24
CA ARG A 221 -8.82 16.62 -21.01
C ARG A 221 -8.10 17.58 -20.04
N GLY A 222 -6.76 17.64 -20.11
CA GLY A 222 -5.99 18.71 -19.42
C GLY A 222 -5.24 18.34 -18.13
N LYS A 223 -5.19 17.07 -17.71
CA LYS A 223 -4.20 16.65 -16.68
C LYS A 223 -3.15 15.75 -17.34
N SER A 224 -1.90 16.17 -17.21
CA SER A 224 -0.69 15.51 -17.71
C SER A 224 -0.70 14.00 -17.43
N LYS A 225 0.03 13.24 -18.25
CA LYS A 225 0.33 11.79 -18.16
C LYS A 225 1.04 11.37 -16.85
N GLY A 226 0.55 11.81 -15.69
CA GLY A 226 0.80 11.22 -14.39
C GLY A 226 -0.51 10.57 -13.98
N LYS A 227 -0.52 9.23 -13.94
CA LYS A 227 -1.66 8.44 -13.46
C LYS A 227 -2.24 9.13 -12.23
N SER A 228 -3.52 9.51 -12.28
CA SER A 228 -4.26 9.75 -11.05
C SER A 228 -4.16 8.43 -10.29
N LYS A 229 -3.39 8.38 -9.20
CA LYS A 229 -3.43 7.27 -8.25
C LYS A 229 -4.86 7.24 -7.74
N SER A 230 -5.75 6.51 -8.42
CA SER A 230 -7.10 6.29 -7.90
C SER A 230 -6.90 5.47 -6.65
N LYS A 231 -7.02 6.11 -5.50
CA LYS A 231 -7.16 5.42 -4.22
C LYS A 231 -8.41 4.53 -4.36
N GLY A 232 -8.20 3.22 -4.51
CA GLY A 232 -9.26 2.23 -4.68
C GLY A 232 -9.63 1.90 -6.13
N GLY A 233 -8.78 1.13 -6.80
CA GLY A 233 -9.08 0.49 -8.08
C GLY A 233 -9.82 -0.83 -7.93
N LEU A 234 -9.84 -1.63 -9.01
CA LEU A 234 -10.36 -2.99 -9.05
C LEU A 234 -9.78 -3.89 -7.95
N ASP A 235 -8.52 -3.69 -7.55
CA ASP A 235 -7.88 -4.44 -6.46
C ASP A 235 -8.70 -4.44 -5.16
N GLY A 236 -9.18 -3.26 -4.75
CA GLY A 236 -10.01 -3.10 -3.56
C GLY A 236 -11.37 -3.76 -3.70
N TYR A 237 -11.91 -3.78 -4.92
CA TYR A 237 -13.16 -4.44 -5.25
C TYR A 237 -13.04 -5.97 -5.21
N HIS A 238 -12.00 -6.53 -5.85
CA HIS A 238 -11.75 -7.96 -5.83
C HIS A 238 -11.43 -8.46 -4.43
N TYR A 239 -10.60 -7.73 -3.68
CA TYR A 239 -10.36 -8.05 -2.28
C TYR A 239 -11.67 -8.06 -1.48
N ALA A 240 -12.51 -7.03 -1.63
CA ALA A 240 -13.77 -6.96 -0.90
C ALA A 240 -14.72 -8.14 -1.22
N ASN A 241 -14.87 -8.49 -2.49
CA ASN A 241 -15.84 -9.49 -2.90
C ASN A 241 -15.32 -10.92 -2.76
N ARG A 242 -14.09 -11.21 -3.21
CA ARG A 242 -13.56 -12.58 -3.18
C ARG A 242 -13.01 -12.95 -1.82
N ILE A 243 -12.23 -12.05 -1.22
CA ILE A 243 -11.53 -12.35 0.03
C ILE A 243 -12.40 -11.98 1.22
N LEU A 244 -12.83 -10.72 1.34
CA LEU A 244 -13.53 -10.25 2.53
C LEU A 244 -14.92 -10.90 2.66
N ARG A 245 -15.77 -10.76 1.64
CA ARG A 245 -17.11 -11.37 1.65
C ARG A 245 -17.06 -12.89 1.51
N GLY A 246 -16.26 -13.38 0.56
CA GLY A 246 -16.25 -14.81 0.21
C GLY A 246 -15.56 -15.72 1.21
N MET A 247 -14.55 -15.23 1.95
CA MET A 247 -13.70 -16.07 2.79
C MET A 247 -13.59 -15.55 4.22
N LEU A 248 -13.26 -14.26 4.39
CA LEU A 248 -12.91 -13.68 5.68
C LEU A 248 -14.12 -13.54 6.62
N ILE A 249 -15.27 -13.08 6.12
CA ILE A 249 -16.49 -12.99 6.93
C ILE A 249 -16.92 -14.38 7.41
N PRO A 250 -17.05 -15.41 6.54
CA PRO A 250 -17.35 -16.77 6.98
C PRO A 250 -16.36 -17.30 8.02
N TYR A 251 -15.05 -17.09 7.80
CA TYR A 251 -14.02 -17.49 8.74
C TYR A 251 -14.14 -16.77 10.09
N TYR A 252 -14.33 -15.45 10.08
CA TYR A 252 -14.51 -14.65 11.29
C TYR A 252 -15.71 -15.13 12.12
N GLN A 253 -16.83 -15.42 11.45
CA GLN A 253 -18.03 -15.95 12.10
C GLN A 253 -17.80 -17.36 12.67
N ALA A 254 -17.04 -18.22 11.96
CA ALA A 254 -16.66 -19.52 12.48
C ALA A 254 -15.79 -19.41 13.74
N VAL A 255 -14.81 -18.50 13.76
CA VAL A 255 -13.97 -18.25 14.95
C VAL A 255 -14.80 -17.71 16.12
N GLN A 256 -15.77 -16.83 15.86
CA GLN A 256 -16.71 -16.37 16.91
C GLN A 256 -17.54 -17.53 17.47
N ALA A 257 -18.02 -18.42 16.61
CA ALA A 257 -18.82 -19.58 17.02
C ALA A 257 -18.01 -20.59 17.84
N GLU A 258 -16.73 -20.79 17.52
CA GLU A 258 -15.82 -21.67 18.27
C GLU A 258 -15.39 -21.07 19.62
N HIS A 259 -15.45 -19.74 19.76
CA HIS A 259 -15.01 -19.03 20.96
C HIS A 259 -16.08 -18.08 21.51
N PRO A 260 -17.25 -18.59 21.95
CA PRO A 260 -18.40 -17.76 22.34
C PRO A 260 -18.13 -16.86 23.55
N ASN A 261 -17.13 -17.18 24.37
CA ASN A 261 -16.76 -16.41 25.56
C ASN A 261 -15.64 -15.38 25.30
N LYS A 262 -15.17 -15.24 24.06
CA LYS A 262 -14.10 -14.31 23.71
C LYS A 262 -14.60 -13.27 22.72
N GLU A 263 -14.18 -12.03 22.90
CA GLU A 263 -14.38 -11.02 21.88
C GLU A 263 -13.35 -11.20 20.76
N VAL A 264 -13.85 -11.40 19.55
CA VAL A 264 -13.03 -11.57 18.35
C VAL A 264 -12.99 -10.24 17.61
N TYR A 265 -11.80 -9.75 17.29
CA TYR A 265 -11.60 -8.53 16.52
C TYR A 265 -10.84 -8.83 15.24
N LEU A 266 -11.27 -8.23 14.13
CA LEU A 266 -10.57 -8.25 12.86
C LEU A 266 -9.56 -7.11 12.82
N THR A 267 -8.31 -7.47 12.58
CA THR A 267 -7.22 -6.52 12.35
C THR A 267 -6.83 -6.52 10.88
N LEU A 268 -6.82 -5.36 10.24
CA LEU A 268 -6.35 -5.20 8.87
C LEU A 268 -5.05 -4.40 8.87
N ASN A 269 -4.13 -4.75 7.97
CA ASN A 269 -2.93 -3.95 7.79
C ASN A 269 -3.30 -2.61 7.11
N ASN A 270 -2.45 -1.60 7.28
CA ASN A 270 -2.68 -0.28 6.69
C ASN A 270 -2.31 -0.24 5.19
N SER A 271 -2.89 -1.12 4.37
CA SER A 271 -2.79 -1.07 2.90
C SER A 271 -4.01 -0.34 2.34
N GLY A 272 -3.79 0.50 1.34
CA GLY A 272 -4.85 1.33 0.73
C GLY A 272 -5.99 0.52 0.11
N VAL A 273 -5.80 -0.77 -0.14
CA VAL A 273 -6.85 -1.71 -0.55
C VAL A 273 -7.83 -1.92 0.60
N HIS A 274 -7.34 -2.20 1.81
CA HIS A 274 -8.18 -2.40 3.00
C HIS A 274 -8.95 -1.14 3.36
N ASP A 275 -8.29 0.03 3.37
CA ASP A 275 -8.96 1.32 3.65
C ASP A 275 -10.13 1.58 2.71
N TYR A 276 -9.91 1.29 1.42
CA TYR A 276 -10.94 1.47 0.41
C TYR A 276 -12.10 0.49 0.59
N THR A 277 -11.78 -0.78 0.82
CA THR A 277 -12.76 -1.84 1.06
C THR A 277 -13.59 -1.54 2.30
N LEU A 278 -12.97 -1.17 3.42
CA LEU A 278 -13.67 -0.78 4.65
C LEU A 278 -14.63 0.38 4.42
N ARG A 279 -14.26 1.36 3.59
CA ARG A 279 -15.13 2.50 3.30
C ARG A 279 -16.35 2.12 2.44
N ILE A 280 -16.18 1.23 1.48
CA ILE A 280 -17.28 0.85 0.58
C ILE A 280 -18.18 -0.21 1.22
N TYR A 281 -17.59 -1.20 1.87
CA TYR A 281 -18.27 -2.39 2.41
C TYR A 281 -18.52 -2.31 3.92
N LYS A 282 -18.42 -1.11 4.51
CA LYS A 282 -18.69 -0.87 5.94
C LYS A 282 -19.99 -1.55 6.40
N ASP A 283 -21.09 -1.30 5.69
CA ASP A 283 -22.41 -1.80 6.09
C ASP A 283 -22.47 -3.33 6.07
N VAL A 284 -21.79 -3.98 5.10
CA VAL A 284 -21.73 -5.45 5.03
C VAL A 284 -20.96 -6.04 6.20
N LEU A 285 -19.90 -5.37 6.63
CA LEU A 285 -19.13 -5.78 7.81
C LEU A 285 -19.96 -5.60 9.09
N GLU A 286 -20.69 -4.49 9.19
CA GLU A 286 -21.59 -4.23 10.32
C GLU A 286 -22.76 -5.23 10.38
N GLU A 287 -23.41 -5.52 9.25
CA GLU A 287 -24.46 -6.55 9.11
C GLU A 287 -23.94 -7.94 9.47
N ALA A 288 -22.69 -8.25 9.10
CA ALA A 288 -22.04 -9.51 9.44
C ALA A 288 -21.56 -9.58 10.90
N GLY A 289 -21.70 -8.51 11.69
CA GLY A 289 -21.27 -8.44 13.09
C GLY A 289 -19.75 -8.38 13.27
N VAL A 290 -19.01 -7.95 12.25
CA VAL A 290 -17.55 -7.90 12.28
C VAL A 290 -17.09 -6.69 13.10
N LYS A 291 -16.41 -6.97 14.23
CA LYS A 291 -15.74 -5.94 15.02
C LYS A 291 -14.34 -5.69 14.46
N ILE A 292 -14.08 -4.48 13.99
CA ILE A 292 -12.74 -4.09 13.55
C ILE A 292 -11.99 -3.48 14.75
N ALA A 293 -10.76 -3.92 14.98
CA ALA A 293 -9.90 -3.29 15.97
C ALA A 293 -9.53 -1.87 15.52
N ASP A 294 -9.73 -0.88 16.39
CA ASP A 294 -9.23 0.48 16.18
C ASP A 294 -7.70 0.46 16.36
N TRP A 295 -7.00 0.29 15.23
CA TRP A 295 -5.56 0.01 15.21
C TRP A 295 -4.81 1.20 14.58
N PRO A 296 -3.77 1.76 15.24
CA PRO A 296 -3.07 2.92 14.72
C PRO A 296 -2.40 2.61 13.37
N ALA A 297 -2.74 3.39 12.36
CA ALA A 297 -2.08 3.35 11.06
C ALA A 297 -0.57 3.63 11.22
N LEU A 298 0.28 2.76 10.68
CA LEU A 298 1.75 2.93 10.65
C LEU A 298 2.43 2.98 12.03
N SER A 299 1.86 2.33 13.07
CA SER A 299 2.59 2.16 14.34
C SER A 299 3.95 1.48 14.04
N PRO A 300 5.09 2.18 14.24
CA PRO A 300 6.42 1.62 14.01
C PRO A 300 6.68 0.40 14.89
N ASP A 301 5.97 0.35 16.02
CA ASP A 301 6.11 -0.67 17.04
C ASP A 301 5.41 -2.00 16.71
N LEU A 302 4.46 -1.98 15.76
CA LEU A 302 3.65 -3.14 15.36
C LEU A 302 3.85 -3.53 13.89
N HIS A 303 4.35 -2.61 13.07
CA HIS A 303 4.65 -2.84 11.66
C HIS A 303 6.13 -2.54 11.40
N SER A 304 7.01 -3.38 11.94
CA SER A 304 8.48 -3.28 11.81
C SER A 304 8.97 -3.25 10.34
N ILE A 305 8.13 -3.66 9.38
CA ILE A 305 8.41 -3.63 7.93
C ILE A 305 8.02 -2.29 7.26
N LYS A 306 7.25 -1.40 7.92
CA LYS A 306 6.81 -0.13 7.30
C LYS A 306 7.78 1.00 7.63
N GLN A 307 8.17 1.75 6.60
CA GLN A 307 9.02 2.94 6.69
C GLN A 307 8.58 3.89 7.82
N CYS A 308 9.39 3.94 8.89
CA CYS A 308 9.24 4.82 10.07
C CYS A 308 9.20 6.31 9.69
N PHE A 309 9.71 6.65 8.50
CA PHE A 309 9.77 8.00 7.94
C PHE A 309 8.42 8.73 7.91
N ASN A 310 7.30 8.02 7.75
CA ASN A 310 5.99 8.67 7.75
C ASN A 310 5.56 9.15 9.13
N ALA A 311 5.92 8.44 10.21
CA ALA A 311 5.67 8.89 11.59
C ALA A 311 6.62 10.03 11.98
N LEU A 312 7.90 9.94 11.59
CA LEU A 312 8.88 11.03 11.76
C LEU A 312 8.48 12.31 11.02
N LYS A 313 7.75 12.20 9.90
CA LYS A 313 7.21 13.36 9.17
C LYS A 313 6.30 14.22 10.03
N ASP A 314 5.57 13.62 10.97
CA ASP A 314 4.65 14.34 11.85
C ASP A 314 5.37 14.98 13.04
N TYR A 315 6.44 14.35 13.55
CA TYR A 315 7.36 14.98 14.51
C TYR A 315 8.18 16.13 13.90
N THR A 316 8.48 16.06 12.60
CA THR A 316 9.16 17.13 11.84
C THR A 316 8.19 18.19 11.28
N VAL A 317 6.89 18.14 11.63
CA VAL A 317 5.90 19.16 11.22
C VAL A 317 6.28 20.57 11.70
N LEU A 318 6.95 20.66 12.86
CA LEU A 318 7.44 21.93 13.40
C LEU A 318 8.54 22.56 12.53
N GLU A 319 9.20 21.78 11.67
CA GLU A 319 10.24 22.22 10.73
C GLU A 319 9.81 22.02 9.27
N ARG A 320 8.53 22.19 8.95
CA ARG A 320 8.08 22.09 7.55
C ARG A 320 8.59 23.26 6.71
N TRP A 321 9.55 22.95 5.84
CA TRP A 321 10.02 23.79 4.77
C TRP A 321 8.96 23.88 3.66
N THR A 322 8.23 25.00 3.60
CA THR A 322 7.16 25.19 2.60
C THR A 322 7.62 25.92 1.33
N SER A 323 8.88 26.35 1.27
CA SER A 323 9.47 27.10 0.15
C SER A 323 10.47 26.24 -0.63
N SER A 324 10.47 26.39 -1.96
CA SER A 324 11.44 25.76 -2.86
C SER A 324 12.57 26.71 -3.29
N SER A 325 12.68 27.90 -2.68
CA SER A 325 13.75 28.86 -2.93
C SER A 325 15.13 28.30 -2.57
N GLN A 326 16.19 28.84 -3.17
CA GLN A 326 17.55 28.39 -2.90
C GLN A 326 17.95 28.66 -1.44
N GLU A 327 17.59 29.83 -0.91
CA GLU A 327 17.81 30.20 0.49
C GLU A 327 17.18 29.21 1.48
N ALA A 328 15.93 28.79 1.24
CA ALA A 328 15.26 27.81 2.10
C ALA A 328 15.93 26.42 2.03
N LYS A 329 16.53 26.06 0.90
CA LYS A 329 17.29 24.80 0.79
C LYS A 329 18.63 24.89 1.52
N ASP A 330 19.29 26.05 1.45
CA ASP A 330 20.59 26.27 2.08
C ASP A 330 20.46 26.31 3.61
N GLU A 331 19.41 26.94 4.12
CA GLU A 331 19.10 26.98 5.56
C GLU A 331 18.72 25.58 6.09
N ALA A 332 17.93 24.80 5.33
CA ALA A 332 17.63 23.40 5.67
C ALA A 332 18.89 22.54 5.74
N LYS A 333 19.78 22.74 4.77
CA LYS A 333 21.05 22.02 4.70
C LYS A 333 21.96 22.35 5.89
N ASP A 334 22.03 23.61 6.30
CA ASP A 334 22.83 24.04 7.45
C ASP A 334 22.29 23.47 8.77
N LEU A 335 20.97 23.44 8.94
CA LEU A 335 20.30 22.93 10.14
C LEU A 335 20.40 21.41 10.27
N ILE A 336 20.23 20.67 9.16
CA ILE A 336 20.48 19.22 9.10
C ILE A 336 21.95 18.94 9.44
N THR A 337 22.89 19.71 8.87
CA THR A 337 24.32 19.54 9.11
C THR A 337 24.69 19.81 10.57
N LYS A 338 24.10 20.82 11.20
CA LYS A 338 24.29 21.14 12.63
C LYS A 338 23.73 20.05 13.52
N SER A 339 22.52 19.56 13.24
CA SER A 339 21.87 18.48 14.01
C SER A 339 22.67 17.18 13.91
N TRP A 340 23.16 16.85 12.72
CA TRP A 340 24.03 15.68 12.48
C TRP A 340 25.33 15.78 13.27
N LYS A 341 25.99 16.95 13.27
CA LYS A 341 27.23 17.17 14.03
C LYS A 341 27.04 17.18 15.55
N HIS A 342 25.82 17.46 16.03
CA HIS A 342 25.52 17.51 17.46
C HIS A 342 25.22 16.12 18.04
N ASN A 343 24.54 15.26 17.28
CA ASN A 343 24.09 13.93 17.74
C ASN A 343 25.08 12.79 17.44
N CYS A 344 26.12 13.00 16.64
CA CYS A 344 27.18 12.02 16.37
C CYS A 344 28.42 12.18 17.29
N ARG A 345 28.25 12.50 18.57
CA ARG A 345 29.33 12.53 19.57
C ARG A 345 29.14 11.49 20.66
#